data_AF-A0A3C1NGM3-F1
#
_entry.id   AF-A0A3C1NGM3-F1
#
_cell.length_a   1.000
_cell.length_b   1.000
_cell.length_c   1.000
_cell.angle_alpha   90.00
_cell.angle_beta   90.00
_cell.angle_gamma   90.00
#
_symmetry.space_group_name_H-M   'P 1'
#
loop_
_entity.id
_entity.type
_entity.pdbx_description
1 polymer ?
#
loop_
_entity_poly.entity_id
_entity_poly.type
_entity_poly.pdbx_seq_one_letter_code
_entity_poly.pdbx_strand_id
1 'polypeptide(L)' 'MRKNRIRVLAGDKVLVEMTPYDLTKGRITYRFK' A
#
# COMPACT_ATOMS: atom_id res chain seq x y z
N MET A 1 -1.70 5.06 6.70
CA MET A 1 -0.44 4.40 7.14
C MET A 1 0.33 5.18 8.21
N ARG A 2 1.00 6.30 7.90
CA ARG A 2 1.87 7.04 8.86
C ARG A 2 1.16 7.62 10.10
N LYS A 3 -0.06 8.16 9.96
CA LYS A 3 -0.88 8.64 11.10
C LYS A 3 -1.28 7.51 12.05
N ASN A 4 -1.48 6.29 11.54
CA ASN A 4 -1.89 5.13 12.32
C ASN A 4 -0.72 4.18 12.65
N ARG A 5 0.53 4.62 12.41
CA ARG A 5 1.76 3.82 12.61
C ARG A 5 1.74 2.40 12.00
N ILE A 6 1.02 2.20 10.90
CA ILE A 6 1.01 0.91 10.21
C ILE A 6 2.35 0.74 9.49
N ARG A 7 3.21 -0.14 10.02
CA ARG A 7 4.50 -0.52 9.42
C ARG A 7 4.24 -1.57 8.32
N VAL A 8 4.75 -1.31 7.13
CA VAL A 8 4.72 -2.27 6.02
C VAL A 8 5.98 -3.12 6.14
N LEU A 9 5.82 -4.42 6.35
CA LEU A 9 6.90 -5.40 6.35
C LEU A 9 6.84 -6.22 5.06
N ALA A 10 7.98 -6.74 4.62
CA ALA A 10 8.03 -7.65 3.48
C ALA A 10 7.27 -8.93 3.81
N GLY A 11 6.22 -9.24 3.04
CA GLY A 11 5.32 -10.38 3.26
C GLY A 11 3.88 -10.00 3.61
N ASP A 12 3.60 -8.72 3.89
CA ASP A 12 2.24 -8.27 4.18
C ASP A 12 1.38 -8.15 2.91
N LYS A 13 0.15 -8.69 2.95
CA LYS A 13 -0.85 -8.45 1.90
C LYS A 13 -1.43 -7.05 2.04
N VAL A 14 -1.15 -6.21 1.05
CA VAL A 14 -1.59 -4.82 1.04
C VAL A 14 -2.41 -4.52 -0.23
N LEU A 15 -3.43 -3.68 -0.07
CA LEU A 15 -4.18 -3.12 -1.19
C LEU A 15 -3.43 -1.91 -1.73
N VAL A 16 -3.17 -1.95 -3.03
CA VAL A 16 -2.47 -0.90 -3.76
C VAL A 16 -3.44 -0.29 -4.77
N GLU A 17 -3.62 1.02 -4.72
CA GLU A 17 -4.27 1.77 -5.79
C GLU A 17 -3.21 2.25 -6.78
N MET A 18 -3.40 1.95 -8.06
CA MET A 18 -2.46 2.30 -9.13
C MET A 18 -2.90 3.62 -9.76
N THR A 19 -1.92 4.42 -10.19
CA THR A 19 -2.23 5.63 -10.96
C THR A 19 -2.52 5.20 -12.40
N PRO A 20 -3.57 5.71 -13.06
CA PRO A 20 -3.96 5.25 -14.41
C PRO A 20 -2.89 5.50 -15.49
N TYR A 21 -1.89 6.32 -15.18
CA TYR A 21 -0.82 6.71 -16.10
C TYR A 21 0.49 5.94 -15.91
N ASP A 22 0.68 5.30 -14.75
CA ASP A 22 1.91 4.59 -14.43
C ASP A 22 1.62 3.39 -13.52
N LEU A 23 1.72 2.19 -14.10
CA LEU A 23 1.50 0.94 -13.39
C LEU A 23 2.67 0.53 -12.49
N THR A 24 3.82 1.21 -12.60
CA THR A 24 5.00 0.92 -11.77
C THR A 24 4.93 1.59 -10.40
N LYS A 25 4.08 2.62 -10.25
CA LYS A 25 3.91 3.39 -9.02
C LYS A 25 2.50 3.26 -8.49
N GLY A 26 2.37 2.53 -7.39
CA GLY A 26 1.12 2.37 -6.66
C GLY A 26 1.16 2.99 -5.27
N ARG A 27 0.02 3.47 -4.80
CA ARG A 27 -0.17 3.97 -3.43
C ARG A 27 -0.82 2.90 -2.58
N ILE A 28 -0.18 2.55 -1.46
CA ILE A 28 -0.74 1.58 -0.51
C ILE A 28 -1.82 2.27 0.34
N THR A 29 -3.05 1.81 0.23
CA THR A 29 -4.21 2.36 0.95
C THR A 29 -4.57 1.53 2.18
N TYR A 30 -4.53 0.20 2.06
CA TYR A 30 -4.99 -0.70 3.12
C TYR A 30 -4.05 -1.90 3.30
N ARG A 31 -4.03 -2.47 4.51
CA ARG A 31 -3.37 -3.74 4.81
C ARG A 31 -4.43 -4.71 5.31
N PHE A 32 -4.51 -5.88 4.68
CA PHE A 32 -5.36 -6.97 5.17
C PHE A 32 -4.67 -7.63 6.36
N LYS A 33 -5.41 -7.85 7.44
CA LYS A 33 -4.92 -8.53 8.65
C LYS A 33 -4.96 -10.04 8.44
#